data_AF-A0A535RQS9-F1
#
_entry.id   AF-A0A535RQS9-F1
#
_cell.length_a   1.000
_cell.length_b   1.000
_cell.length_c   1.000
_cell.angle_alpha   90.00
_cell.angle_beta   90.00
_cell.angle_gamma   90.00
#
_symmetry.space_group_name_H-M   'P 1'
#
loop_
_entity.id
_entity.type
_entity.pdbx_description
1 polymer ?
#
loop_
_entity_poly.entity_id
_entity_poly.type
_entity_poly.pdbx_seq_one_letter_code
_entity_poly.pdbx_strand_id
1 'polypeptide(L)'
;EGKHSTPDELLLQAIRQYHAHVDTLSLSSRRTAEEYQQVLRRARESDVIIMPTVDAFLDQQQAELMNSLMQTGQRVVGIGVRNPYDLLAFPQLRTYLVTYEYTQPALAAAVRVLFGQIQPQGRLPVTLPALYPLGHQASIY
;
A
#
# COMPACT_ATOMS: atom_id res chain seq x y z
N GLU A 1 25.71 -15.38 8.75
CA GLU A 1 25.39 -14.04 8.22
C GLU A 1 23.89 -13.98 8.01
N GLY A 2 23.19 -13.12 8.74
CA GLY A 2 21.72 -13.10 8.77
C GLY A 2 21.17 -12.54 7.47
N LYS A 3 20.45 -13.38 6.71
CA LYS A 3 19.69 -12.94 5.54
C LYS A 3 18.64 -11.94 6.03
N HIS A 4 18.87 -10.65 5.82
CA HIS A 4 17.89 -9.62 6.17
C HIS A 4 16.73 -9.74 5.18
N SER A 5 15.51 -9.95 5.69
CA SER A 5 14.33 -9.98 4.84
C SER A 5 14.08 -8.62 4.19
N THR A 6 13.67 -8.64 2.93
CA THR A 6 13.31 -7.44 2.20
C THR A 6 11.97 -6.88 2.73
N PRO A 7 11.65 -5.59 2.53
CA PRO A 7 10.37 -5.01 2.98
C PRO A 7 9.13 -5.75 2.45
N ASP A 8 9.16 -6.24 1.22
CA ASP A 8 8.07 -7.02 0.61
C ASP A 8 7.93 -8.39 1.29
N GLU A 9 9.03 -9.07 1.61
CA GLU A 9 8.99 -10.31 2.40
C GLU A 9 8.42 -10.07 3.81
N LEU A 10 8.81 -8.97 4.47
CA LEU A 10 8.32 -8.61 5.79
C LEU A 10 6.83 -8.31 5.79
N LEU A 11 6.34 -7.57 4.79
CA LEU A 11 4.92 -7.28 4.64
C LEU A 11 4.12 -8.56 4.36
N LEU A 12 4.61 -9.42 3.47
CA LEU A 12 3.99 -10.72 3.18
C LEU A 12 3.90 -11.60 4.42
N GLN A 13 4.99 -11.71 5.17
CA GLN A 13 5.03 -12.48 6.43
C GLN A 13 4.01 -11.93 7.44
N ALA A 14 3.91 -10.61 7.58
CA ALA A 14 2.94 -9.99 8.47
C ALA A 14 1.49 -10.28 8.04
N ILE A 15 1.14 -10.16 6.76
CA ILE A 15 -0.22 -10.45 6.27
C ILE A 15 -0.56 -11.93 6.46
N ARG A 16 0.38 -12.85 6.22
CA ARG A 16 0.17 -14.30 6.38
C ARG A 16 -0.12 -14.74 7.80
N GLN A 17 0.16 -13.92 8.81
CA GLN A 17 -0.27 -14.18 10.19
C GLN A 17 -1.80 -14.10 10.36
N TYR A 18 -2.49 -13.38 9.46
CA TYR A 18 -3.94 -13.13 9.56
C TYR A 18 -4.74 -13.69 8.39
N HIS A 19 -4.10 -13.98 7.25
CA HIS A 19 -4.78 -14.54 6.08
C HIS A 19 -3.93 -15.62 5.39
N ALA A 20 -4.50 -16.82 5.22
CA ALA A 20 -3.78 -17.95 4.62
C ALA A 20 -3.61 -17.83 3.10
N HIS A 21 -4.56 -17.16 2.42
CA HIS A 21 -4.57 -17.01 0.96
C HIS A 21 -3.99 -15.66 0.57
N VAL A 22 -2.68 -15.60 0.38
CA VAL A 22 -1.98 -14.38 -0.01
C VAL A 22 -1.04 -14.69 -1.16
N ASP A 23 -1.34 -14.07 -2.30
CA ASP A 23 -0.47 -14.07 -3.47
C ASP A 23 0.35 -12.78 -3.50
N THR A 24 1.59 -12.87 -3.99
CA THR A 24 2.48 -11.73 -4.15
C THR A 24 2.90 -11.64 -5.59
N LEU A 25 2.83 -10.42 -6.13
CA LEU A 25 3.28 -10.10 -7.48
C LEU A 25 4.28 -8.97 -7.37
N SER A 26 5.48 -9.21 -7.85
CA SER A 26 6.54 -8.21 -7.92
C SER A 26 6.77 -7.85 -9.37
N LEU A 27 6.84 -6.55 -9.66
CA LEU A 27 7.23 -6.06 -10.98
C LEU A 27 8.75 -5.93 -11.02
N SER A 28 9.38 -6.41 -12.10
CA SER A 28 10.79 -6.16 -12.34
C SER A 28 11.06 -4.66 -12.51
N SER A 29 12.32 -4.23 -12.41
CA SER A 29 12.69 -2.84 -12.68
C SER A 29 12.35 -2.36 -14.09
N ARG A 30 12.18 -3.29 -15.05
CA ARG A 30 11.83 -2.99 -16.44
C ARG A 30 10.32 -2.90 -16.67
N ARG A 31 9.50 -3.39 -15.74
CA ARG A 31 8.02 -3.31 -15.72
C ARG A 31 7.40 -3.54 -17.10
N THR A 32 7.53 -4.75 -17.64
CA THR A 32 7.05 -5.05 -19.00
C THR A 32 5.53 -4.98 -19.09
N ALA A 33 5.01 -4.80 -20.31
CA ALA A 33 3.57 -4.84 -20.55
C ALA A 33 2.96 -6.19 -20.12
N GLU A 34 3.70 -7.29 -20.26
CA GLU A 34 3.24 -8.63 -19.84
C GLU A 34 3.11 -8.73 -18.32
N GLU A 35 4.12 -8.25 -17.57
CA GLU A 35 4.08 -8.21 -16.11
C GLU A 35 2.90 -7.35 -15.64
N TYR A 36 2.68 -6.21 -16.28
CA TYR A 36 1.56 -5.32 -15.98
C TYR A 36 0.20 -6.00 -16.20
N GLN A 37 0.02 -6.67 -17.34
CA GLN A 37 -1.21 -7.42 -17.64
C GLN A 37 -1.41 -8.59 -16.69
N GLN A 38 -0.33 -9.27 -16.26
CA GLN A 38 -0.41 -10.32 -15.27
C GLN A 38 -0.89 -9.79 -13.91
N VAL A 39 -0.34 -8.66 -13.46
CA VAL A 39 -0.80 -7.99 -12.23
C VAL A 39 -2.26 -7.64 -12.30
N LEU A 40 -2.73 -7.00 -13.37
CA LEU A 40 -4.14 -6.62 -13.51
C LEU A 40 -5.09 -7.82 -13.62
N ARG A 41 -4.63 -8.93 -14.19
CA ARG A 41 -5.42 -10.17 -14.24
C ARG A 41 -5.62 -10.74 -12.85
N ARG A 42 -4.53 -10.95 -12.11
CA ARG A 42 -4.56 -11.48 -10.75
C ARG A 42 -5.31 -10.54 -9.80
N ALA A 43 -5.12 -9.23 -9.97
CA ALA A 43 -5.86 -8.23 -9.21
C ALA A 43 -7.37 -8.42 -9.34
N ARG A 44 -7.90 -8.69 -10.54
CA ARG A 44 -9.34 -8.94 -10.75
C ARG A 44 -9.85 -10.24 -10.11
N GLU A 45 -8.96 -11.21 -9.89
CA GLU A 45 -9.27 -12.50 -9.26
C GLU A 45 -9.18 -12.45 -7.72
N SER A 46 -8.66 -11.35 -7.15
CA SER A 46 -8.49 -11.17 -5.70
C SER A 46 -9.64 -10.36 -5.08
N ASP A 47 -10.02 -10.70 -3.84
CA ASP A 47 -11.04 -9.93 -3.08
C ASP A 47 -10.53 -8.57 -2.58
N VAL A 48 -9.23 -8.49 -2.29
CA VAL A 48 -8.53 -7.32 -1.76
C VAL A 48 -7.14 -7.24 -2.38
N ILE A 49 -6.74 -6.03 -2.74
CA ILE A 49 -5.42 -5.70 -3.26
C ILE A 49 -4.73 -4.78 -2.26
N ILE A 50 -3.55 -5.17 -1.79
CA ILE A 50 -2.70 -4.33 -0.94
C ILE A 50 -1.48 -3.95 -1.77
N MET A 51 -1.29 -2.66 -2.03
CA MET A 51 -0.14 -2.14 -2.76
C MET A 51 0.70 -1.24 -1.85
N PRO A 52 1.90 -1.67 -1.44
CA PRO A 52 2.86 -0.76 -0.82
C PRO A 52 3.35 0.25 -1.87
N THR A 53 3.48 1.53 -1.48
CA THR A 53 3.98 2.62 -2.32
C THR A 53 5.20 3.27 -1.69
N VAL A 54 6.12 3.69 -2.54
CA VAL A 54 7.33 4.42 -2.18
C VAL A 54 7.53 5.53 -3.20
N ASP A 55 7.17 6.75 -2.78
CA ASP A 55 7.29 7.97 -3.61
C ASP A 55 6.52 7.89 -4.91
N ALA A 56 5.32 7.33 -4.88
CA ALA A 56 4.43 7.31 -6.04
C ALA A 56 4.16 8.72 -6.61
N PHE A 57 4.27 9.77 -5.79
CA PHE A 57 4.19 11.14 -6.28
C PHE A 57 5.34 11.52 -7.23
N LEU A 58 6.47 10.82 -7.15
CA LEU A 58 7.64 10.98 -8.01
C LEU A 58 7.81 9.82 -9.01
N ASP A 59 7.13 8.69 -8.82
CA ASP A 59 7.11 7.53 -9.72
C ASP A 59 5.75 7.42 -10.43
N GLN A 60 5.66 8.01 -11.63
CA GLN A 60 4.45 7.99 -12.45
C GLN A 60 3.97 6.56 -12.77
N GLN A 61 4.88 5.60 -12.93
CA GLN A 61 4.49 4.21 -13.24
C GLN A 61 3.80 3.56 -12.04
N GLN A 62 4.24 3.89 -10.82
CA GLN A 62 3.59 3.43 -9.59
C GLN A 62 2.19 4.05 -9.44
N ALA A 63 2.04 5.33 -9.77
CA ALA A 63 0.74 6.00 -9.78
C ALA A 63 -0.22 5.43 -10.83
N GLU A 64 0.26 5.18 -12.06
CA GLU A 64 -0.52 4.57 -13.14
C GLU A 64 -0.99 3.15 -12.81
N LEU A 65 -0.12 2.36 -12.16
CA LEU A 65 -0.49 1.03 -11.66
C LEU A 65 -1.58 1.13 -10.60
N MET A 66 -1.42 1.99 -9.59
CA MET A 66 -2.45 2.21 -8.56
C MET A 66 -3.80 2.60 -9.18
N ASN A 67 -3.77 3.54 -10.14
CA ASN A 67 -4.95 3.98 -10.88
C ASN A 67 -5.62 2.84 -11.64
N SER A 68 -4.83 1.96 -12.27
CA SER A 68 -5.37 0.81 -13.00
C SER A 68 -5.90 -0.29 -12.07
N LEU A 69 -5.26 -0.51 -10.92
CA LEU A 69 -5.76 -1.41 -9.89
C LEU A 69 -7.13 -0.94 -9.36
N MET A 70 -7.32 0.36 -9.14
CA MET A 70 -8.62 0.90 -8.72
C MET A 70 -9.72 0.71 -9.78
N GLN A 71 -9.36 0.63 -11.07
CA GLN A 71 -10.31 0.37 -12.16
C GLN A 71 -10.70 -1.11 -12.28
N THR A 72 -10.07 -2.02 -11.54
CA THR A 72 -10.45 -3.45 -11.54
C THR A 72 -11.80 -3.72 -10.88
N GLY A 73 -12.32 -2.77 -10.10
CA GLY A 73 -13.54 -2.93 -9.30
C GLY A 73 -13.30 -3.60 -7.94
N GLN A 74 -12.08 -4.06 -7.66
CA GLN A 74 -11.72 -4.70 -6.40
C GLN A 74 -11.36 -3.68 -5.31
N ARG A 75 -11.36 -4.13 -4.06
CA ARG A 75 -10.97 -3.28 -2.93
C ARG A 75 -9.46 -3.07 -2.95
N VAL A 76 -9.03 -1.84 -3.20
CA VAL A 76 -7.61 -1.45 -3.20
C VAL A 76 -7.28 -0.71 -1.92
N VAL A 77 -6.19 -1.13 -1.28
CA VAL A 77 -5.58 -0.48 -0.11
C VAL A 77 -4.14 -0.11 -0.47
N GLY A 78 -3.78 1.16 -0.27
CA GLY A 78 -2.39 1.59 -0.41
C GLY A 78 -1.70 1.69 0.96
N ILE A 79 -0.41 1.35 1.00
CA ILE A 79 0.45 1.54 2.18
C ILE A 79 1.68 2.37 1.76
N GLY A 80 1.69 3.65 2.08
CA GLY A 80 2.83 4.54 1.86
C GLY A 80 3.92 4.29 2.87
N VAL A 81 5.03 3.69 2.44
CA VAL A 81 6.13 3.31 3.35
C VAL A 81 7.17 4.40 3.58
N ARG A 82 6.95 5.60 3.03
CA ARG A 82 7.87 6.74 3.17
C ARG A 82 7.15 8.07 3.24
N ASN A 83 6.37 8.37 2.21
CA ASN A 83 5.86 9.72 2.00
C ASN A 83 4.32 9.74 1.93
N PRO A 84 3.62 10.55 2.76
CA PRO A 84 2.17 10.69 2.65
C PRO A 84 1.73 11.40 1.36
N TYR A 85 2.62 12.13 0.67
CA TYR A 85 2.31 12.83 -0.57
C TYR A 85 1.99 11.92 -1.75
N ASP A 86 2.35 10.63 -1.68
CA ASP A 86 1.98 9.61 -2.67
C ASP A 86 0.47 9.62 -2.98
N LEU A 87 -0.37 9.86 -1.97
CA LEU A 87 -1.83 9.92 -2.14
C LEU A 87 -2.26 11.03 -3.11
N LEU A 88 -1.47 12.09 -3.29
CA LEU A 88 -1.78 13.15 -4.26
C LEU A 88 -1.73 12.64 -5.72
N ALA A 89 -1.02 11.55 -5.99
CA ALA A 89 -0.95 10.95 -7.33
C ALA A 89 -2.18 10.08 -7.68
N PHE A 90 -2.99 9.74 -6.67
CA PHE A 90 -4.21 8.93 -6.80
C PHE A 90 -5.25 9.36 -5.74
N PRO A 91 -5.73 10.62 -5.77
CA PRO A 91 -6.58 11.21 -4.73
C PRO A 91 -7.93 10.50 -4.55
N GLN A 92 -8.33 9.67 -5.51
CA GLN A 92 -9.56 8.86 -5.47
C GLN A 92 -9.42 7.55 -4.67
N LEU A 93 -8.21 7.17 -4.23
CA LEU A 93 -7.99 5.99 -3.42
C LEU A 93 -8.66 6.15 -2.04
N ARG A 94 -9.55 5.21 -1.71
CA ARG A 94 -10.40 5.33 -0.51
C ARG A 94 -9.71 4.89 0.78
N THR A 95 -8.78 3.94 0.70
CA THR A 95 -8.10 3.37 1.87
C THR A 95 -6.60 3.51 1.70
N TYR A 96 -5.98 4.35 2.53
CA TYR A 96 -4.56 4.63 2.47
C TYR A 96 -3.97 4.76 3.87
N LEU A 97 -2.94 3.95 4.16
CA LEU A 97 -2.15 4.03 5.38
C LEU A 97 -0.76 4.55 5.07
N VAL A 98 -0.14 5.24 6.02
CA VAL A 98 1.25 5.71 5.89
C VAL A 98 2.04 5.23 7.10
N THR A 99 3.14 4.52 6.86
CA THR A 99 4.01 4.01 7.92
C THR A 99 5.26 4.85 8.13
N TYR A 100 5.56 5.78 7.21
CA TYR A 100 6.74 6.68 7.21
C TYR A 100 8.11 5.98 7.13
N GLU A 101 8.14 4.65 7.29
CA GLU A 101 9.30 3.80 7.12
C GLU A 101 8.87 2.38 6.73
N TYR A 102 9.83 1.60 6.22
CA TYR A 102 9.65 0.21 5.78
C TYR A 102 10.21 -0.82 6.78
N THR A 103 10.38 -0.42 8.05
CA THR A 103 10.90 -1.32 9.09
C THR A 103 9.88 -2.41 9.44
N GLN A 104 10.36 -3.57 9.93
CA GLN A 104 9.48 -4.67 10.33
C GLN A 104 8.38 -4.25 11.33
N PRO A 105 8.68 -3.47 12.41
CA PRO A 105 7.64 -3.02 13.33
C PRO A 105 6.58 -2.14 12.65
N ALA A 106 7.00 -1.25 11.74
CA ALA A 106 6.10 -0.34 11.05
C ALA A 106 5.14 -1.09 10.10
N LEU A 107 5.66 -2.04 9.31
CA LEU A 107 4.84 -2.88 8.44
C LEU A 107 3.90 -3.79 9.24
N ALA A 108 4.38 -4.39 10.34
CA ALA A 108 3.55 -5.20 11.23
C ALA A 108 2.41 -4.38 11.87
N ALA A 109 2.68 -3.13 12.27
CA ALA A 109 1.66 -2.23 12.79
C ALA A 109 0.61 -1.89 11.73
N ALA A 110 1.01 -1.59 10.48
CA ALA A 110 0.08 -1.35 9.38
C ALA A 110 -0.84 -2.54 9.14
N VAL A 111 -0.28 -3.76 9.10
CA VAL A 111 -1.08 -4.99 8.94
C VAL A 111 -2.05 -5.16 10.12
N ARG A 112 -1.61 -4.94 11.37
CA ARG A 112 -2.51 -4.99 12.52
C ARG A 112 -3.66 -3.99 12.43
N VAL A 113 -3.44 -2.79 11.87
CA VAL A 113 -4.52 -1.83 11.57
C VAL A 113 -5.47 -2.39 10.51
N LEU A 114 -4.94 -2.91 9.39
CA LEU A 114 -5.75 -3.45 8.29
C LEU A 114 -6.64 -4.61 8.72
N PHE A 115 -6.16 -5.46 9.63
CA PHE A 115 -6.92 -6.58 10.19
C PHE A 115 -7.69 -6.23 11.46
N GLY A 116 -7.83 -4.94 11.80
CA GLY A 116 -8.64 -4.46 12.92
C GLY A 116 -8.12 -4.84 14.32
N GLN A 117 -6.87 -5.29 14.43
CA GLN A 117 -6.25 -5.70 15.69
C GLN A 117 -5.87 -4.50 16.57
N ILE A 118 -5.62 -3.35 15.94
CA ILE A 118 -5.38 -2.07 16.61
C ILE A 118 -6.06 -0.93 15.86
N GLN A 119 -6.41 0.12 16.59
CA GLN A 119 -6.91 1.37 16.02
C GLN A 119 -5.75 2.29 15.64
N PRO A 120 -5.78 2.96 14.47
CA PRO A 120 -4.76 3.92 14.08
C PRO A 120 -4.89 5.21 14.91
N GLN A 121 -3.83 5.59 15.59
CA GLN A 121 -3.80 6.79 16.45
C GLN A 121 -2.96 7.94 15.84
N GLY A 122 -2.33 7.70 14.70
CA GLY A 122 -1.48 8.68 14.02
C GLY A 122 -2.27 9.89 13.49
N ARG A 123 -1.60 11.04 13.45
CA ARG A 123 -2.09 12.27 12.82
C ARG A 123 -1.12 12.67 11.73
N LEU A 124 -1.62 13.18 10.61
CA LEU A 124 -0.77 13.68 9.54
C LEU A 124 0.15 14.79 10.08
N PRO A 125 1.49 14.67 9.98
CA PRO A 125 2.43 15.69 10.41
C PRO A 125 2.64 16.77 9.32
N VAL A 126 1.93 16.67 8.20
CA VAL A 126 1.96 17.59 7.07
C VAL A 126 0.54 17.81 6.52
N THR A 127 0.35 18.89 5.77
CA THR A 127 -0.84 19.08 4.94
C THR A 127 -0.68 18.31 3.63
N LEU A 128 -1.73 17.60 3.20
CA LEU A 128 -1.89 17.09 1.84
C LEU A 128 -2.79 18.06 1.07
N PRO A 129 -2.24 18.94 0.21
CA PRO A 129 -3.01 19.97 -0.49
C PRO A 129 -4.26 19.39 -1.17
N ALA A 130 -5.39 20.09 -1.03
CA ALA A 130 -6.70 19.71 -1.56
C ALA A 130 -7.32 18.40 -1.01
N LEU A 131 -6.61 17.63 -0.18
CA LEU A 131 -7.13 16.38 0.42
C LEU A 131 -7.35 16.49 1.93
N TYR A 132 -6.29 16.78 2.70
CA TYR A 132 -6.34 16.71 4.16
C TYR A 132 -5.43 17.76 4.82
N PRO A 133 -5.89 18.44 5.88
CA PRO A 133 -5.07 19.40 6.61
C PRO A 133 -4.03 18.71 7.51
N LEU A 134 -3.01 19.47 7.93
CA LEU A 134 -2.12 19.10 9.03
C LEU A 134 -2.94 18.66 10.26
N GLY A 135 -2.50 17.58 10.91
CA GLY A 135 -3.15 17.04 12.11
C GLY A 135 -4.35 16.14 11.84
N HIS A 136 -4.74 15.95 10.56
CA HIS A 136 -5.84 15.06 10.19
C HIS A 136 -5.59 13.63 10.70
N GLN A 137 -6.65 13.02 11.22
CA GLN A 137 -6.67 11.63 11.67
C GLN A 137 -7.78 10.90 10.92
N ALA A 138 -7.44 9.78 10.30
CA ALA A 138 -8.43 8.92 9.67
C ALA A 138 -9.35 8.29 10.74
N SER A 139 -10.64 8.24 10.46
CA SER A 139 -11.62 7.52 11.28
C SER A 139 -12.02 6.23 10.56
N ILE A 140 -12.05 5.11 11.28
CA ILE A 140 -12.56 3.83 10.76
C ILE A 140 -14.04 3.76 11.12
N TYR A 141 -14.94 3.74 10.13
CA TYR A 141 -16.39 3.56 10.29
C TYR A 141 -16.82 2.25 9.63
#